data_AF-A0A1M7V198-F1
#
_entry.id   AF-A0A1M7V198-F1
#
_cell.length_a   1.000
_cell.length_b   1.000
_cell.length_c   1.000
_cell.angle_alpha   90.00
_cell.angle_beta   90.00
_cell.angle_gamma   90.00
#
_symmetry.space_group_name_H-M   'P 1'
#
loop_
_entity.id
_entity.type
_entity.pdbx_description
1 polymer ?
#
loop_
_entity_poly.entity_id
_entity_poly.type
_entity_poly.pdbx_seq_one_letter_code
_entity_poly.pdbx_strand_id
1 'polypeptide(L)'
;MARPITVRRPPGRRLEGTAARAGRLAPPQVPWLRNAVLCLAAGVAALGAGLVFDRPAPGWLGLGAAVPLAALVAAHGKRTQLRHQLSDHLLQALAPLLGLRALDRRAVTLKRWSRGWPGMPARIVLRYAPGVDDGDAQWQAEVVTAVTRRLLERYEADLLDHRRCRMRLRLAAPVAEEVGAPAAQLRAERAIGELIGPTATITRTEFADGDLVLV
;
A
#
# COMPACT_ATOMS: atom_id res chain seq x y z
N MET A 1 36.07 21.14 -39.94
CA MET A 1 34.87 21.99 -39.74
C MET A 1 33.74 21.12 -39.22
N ALA A 2 33.44 21.16 -37.91
CA ALA A 2 32.42 20.32 -37.28
C ALA A 2 31.26 21.20 -36.77
N ARG A 3 30.03 20.89 -37.18
CA ARG A 3 28.80 21.57 -36.73
C ARG A 3 28.40 21.05 -35.35
N PRO A 4 28.10 21.91 -34.36
CA PRO A 4 27.55 21.45 -33.09
C PRO A 4 26.06 21.06 -33.25
N ILE A 5 25.72 19.84 -32.84
CA ILE A 5 24.34 19.36 -32.74
C ILE A 5 23.73 19.95 -31.46
N THR A 6 22.97 21.03 -31.60
CA THR A 6 22.12 21.55 -30.51
C THR A 6 20.90 20.65 -30.35
N VAL A 7 20.94 19.73 -29.39
CA VAL A 7 19.75 18.97 -28.97
C VAL A 7 18.83 19.91 -28.20
N ARG A 8 17.75 20.38 -28.85
CA ARG A 8 16.66 21.10 -28.20
C ARG A 8 15.99 20.16 -27.18
N ARG A 9 16.27 20.40 -25.90
CA ARG A 9 15.54 19.80 -24.77
C ARG A 9 14.08 20.28 -24.84
N PRO A 10 13.07 19.39 -24.84
CA PRO A 10 11.68 19.84 -24.81
C PRO A 10 11.45 20.62 -23.50
N PRO A 11 10.72 21.75 -23.55
CA PRO A 11 10.42 22.51 -22.35
C PRO A 11 9.63 21.61 -21.41
N GLY A 12 10.16 21.40 -20.20
CA GLY A 12 9.47 20.70 -19.14
C GLY A 12 8.14 21.40 -18.92
N ARG A 13 7.05 20.69 -19.26
CA ARG A 13 5.67 21.09 -19.03
C ARG A 13 5.55 21.46 -17.55
N ARG A 14 5.60 22.76 -17.24
CA ARG A 14 5.22 23.29 -15.93
C ARG A 14 3.77 22.88 -15.76
N LEU A 15 3.56 21.89 -14.90
CA LEU A 15 2.24 21.63 -14.36
C LEU A 15 1.96 22.81 -13.44
N GLU A 16 1.43 23.88 -14.01
CA GLU A 16 0.65 24.86 -13.26
C GLU A 16 -0.62 24.15 -12.77
N GLY A 17 -0.43 23.26 -11.79
CA GLY A 17 -1.49 22.88 -10.90
C GLY A 17 -1.74 24.12 -10.05
N THR A 18 -2.87 24.76 -10.27
CA THR A 18 -3.51 25.64 -9.29
C THR A 18 -3.26 25.05 -7.91
N ALA A 19 -2.39 25.70 -7.13
CA ALA A 19 -2.08 25.30 -5.78
C ALA A 19 -3.39 25.44 -4.99
N ALA A 20 -4.16 24.35 -4.96
CA ALA A 20 -5.39 24.27 -4.21
C ALA A 20 -5.02 24.59 -2.77
N ARG A 21 -5.59 25.69 -2.26
CA ARG A 21 -5.50 26.13 -0.87
C ARG A 21 -5.55 24.89 0.03
N ALA A 22 -4.59 24.81 0.94
CA ALA A 22 -4.46 23.78 1.96
C ALA A 22 -5.84 23.49 2.57
N GLY A 23 -6.41 22.35 2.20
CA GLY A 23 -7.79 22.04 2.56
C GLY A 23 -8.11 20.63 2.17
N ARG A 24 -8.33 20.38 0.88
CA ARG A 24 -8.65 19.04 0.35
C ARG A 24 -8.21 18.93 -1.10
N LEU A 25 -7.62 17.79 -1.46
CA LEU A 25 -7.42 17.43 -2.86
C LEU A 25 -8.78 17.22 -3.50
N ALA A 26 -8.99 17.72 -4.72
CA ALA A 26 -10.16 17.37 -5.51
C ALA A 26 -10.26 15.83 -5.61
N PRO A 27 -11.45 15.22 -5.64
CA PRO A 27 -11.55 13.78 -5.82
C PRO A 27 -11.01 13.37 -7.21
N PRO A 28 -10.26 12.27 -7.33
CA PRO A 28 -9.82 11.76 -8.62
C PRO A 28 -11.04 11.32 -9.42
N GLN A 29 -11.20 11.86 -10.64
CA GLN A 29 -12.22 11.41 -11.57
C GLN A 29 -11.80 10.07 -12.17
N VAL A 30 -12.35 8.97 -11.65
CA VAL A 30 -12.17 7.64 -12.23
C VAL A 30 -13.44 7.31 -13.01
N PRO A 31 -13.43 7.27 -14.36
CA PRO A 31 -14.63 7.10 -15.19
C PRO A 31 -15.14 5.65 -15.21
N TRP A 32 -14.99 4.89 -14.12
CA TRP A 32 -15.33 3.48 -14.08
C TRP A 32 -16.85 3.26 -14.16
N LEU A 33 -17.66 4.14 -13.57
CA LEU A 33 -19.12 4.11 -13.69
C LEU A 33 -19.54 4.21 -15.16
N ARG A 34 -18.96 5.17 -15.89
CA ARG A 34 -19.19 5.33 -17.33
C ARG A 34 -18.84 4.04 -18.08
N ASN A 35 -17.66 3.46 -17.82
CA ASN A 35 -17.22 2.25 -18.51
C ASN A 35 -18.11 1.03 -18.16
N ALA A 36 -18.56 0.88 -16.92
CA ALA A 36 -19.46 -0.19 -16.51
C ALA A 36 -20.84 -0.07 -17.16
N VAL A 37 -21.38 1.16 -17.21
CA VAL A 37 -22.66 1.45 -17.90
C VAL A 37 -22.54 1.18 -19.40
N LEU A 38 -21.42 1.56 -20.03
CA LEU A 38 -21.17 1.27 -21.45
C LEU A 38 -21.11 -0.25 -21.73
N CYS A 39 -20.49 -1.03 -20.84
CA CYS A 39 -20.48 -2.50 -20.98
C CYS A 39 -21.90 -3.10 -20.89
N LEU A 40 -22.74 -2.62 -19.96
CA LEU A 40 -24.13 -3.07 -19.86
C LEU A 40 -24.95 -2.65 -21.09
N ALA A 41 -24.81 -1.41 -21.54
CA ALA A 41 -25.50 -0.90 -22.71
C ALA A 41 -25.15 -1.70 -23.97
N ALA A 42 -23.89 -2.08 -24.15
CA ALA A 42 -23.46 -2.93 -25.26
C ALA A 42 -24.10 -4.34 -25.20
N GLY A 43 -24.23 -4.92 -24.01
CA GLY A 43 -24.91 -6.22 -23.81
C GLY A 43 -26.41 -6.16 -24.15
N VAL A 44 -27.09 -5.09 -23.72
CA VAL A 44 -28.50 -4.86 -24.05
C VAL A 44 -28.69 -4.64 -25.55
N ALA A 45 -27.79 -3.89 -26.21
CA ALA A 45 -27.82 -3.69 -27.65
C ALA A 45 -27.62 -5.00 -28.43
N ALA A 46 -26.73 -5.88 -27.96
CA ALA A 46 -26.51 -7.20 -28.57
C ALA A 46 -27.73 -8.12 -28.44
N LEU A 47 -28.43 -8.09 -27.30
CA LEU A 47 -29.71 -8.80 -27.12
C LEU A 47 -30.78 -8.27 -28.08
N GLY A 48 -30.93 -6.94 -28.16
CA GLY A 48 -31.88 -6.29 -29.06
C GLY A 48 -31.64 -6.64 -30.53
N ALA A 49 -30.37 -6.65 -30.97
CA ALA A 49 -30.01 -7.07 -32.31
C ALA A 49 -30.37 -8.56 -32.55
N GLY A 50 -30.09 -9.45 -31.60
CA GLY A 50 -30.43 -10.88 -31.72
C GLY A 50 -31.93 -11.16 -31.88
N LEU A 51 -32.78 -10.35 -31.24
CA LEU A 51 -34.24 -10.42 -31.39
C LEU A 51 -34.71 -9.94 -32.77
N VAL A 52 -34.09 -8.91 -33.34
CA VAL A 52 -34.43 -8.38 -34.67
C VAL A 52 -34.04 -9.34 -35.80
N PHE A 53 -32.92 -10.07 -35.65
CA PHE A 53 -32.44 -11.03 -36.65
C PHE A 53 -32.99 -12.45 -36.47
N ASP A 54 -33.99 -12.64 -35.60
CA ASP A 54 -34.65 -13.91 -35.30
C ASP A 54 -33.67 -15.04 -34.90
N ARG A 55 -32.53 -14.64 -34.31
CA ARG A 55 -31.48 -15.51 -33.77
C ARG A 55 -31.24 -15.10 -32.32
N PRO A 56 -32.11 -15.50 -31.38
CA PRO A 56 -32.02 -15.07 -29.99
C PRO A 56 -30.86 -15.73 -29.23
N ALA A 57 -30.39 -16.89 -29.68
CA ALA A 57 -29.30 -17.64 -29.04
C ALA A 57 -28.01 -16.80 -28.85
N PRO A 58 -27.45 -16.13 -29.87
CA PRO A 58 -26.29 -15.25 -29.68
C PRO A 58 -26.59 -14.01 -28.82
N GLY A 59 -27.83 -13.51 -28.82
CA GLY A 59 -28.25 -12.38 -27.98
C GLY A 59 -28.22 -12.71 -26.49
N TRP A 60 -28.76 -13.87 -26.10
CA TRP A 60 -28.71 -14.35 -24.71
C TRP A 60 -27.28 -14.62 -24.23
N LEU A 61 -26.42 -15.16 -25.09
CA LEU A 61 -24.99 -15.33 -24.80
C LEU A 61 -24.28 -13.98 -24.60
N GLY A 62 -24.60 -12.98 -25.44
CA GLY A 62 -24.07 -11.62 -25.30
C GLY A 62 -24.46 -10.97 -23.96
N LEU A 63 -25.72 -11.10 -23.55
CA LEU A 63 -26.18 -10.57 -22.26
C LEU A 63 -25.59 -11.35 -21.08
N GLY A 64 -25.53 -12.68 -21.19
CA GLY A 64 -24.90 -13.56 -20.20
C GLY A 64 -23.42 -13.24 -19.97
N ALA A 65 -22.69 -12.80 -21.00
CA ALA A 65 -21.30 -12.35 -20.89
C ALA A 65 -21.14 -10.89 -20.44
N ALA A 66 -22.08 -10.01 -20.80
CA ALA A 66 -22.01 -8.58 -20.48
C ALA A 66 -22.18 -8.28 -18.98
N VAL A 67 -23.07 -9.01 -18.29
CA VAL A 67 -23.31 -8.83 -16.84
C VAL A 67 -22.05 -9.11 -16.01
N PRO A 68 -21.37 -10.27 -16.12
CA PRO A 68 -20.14 -10.51 -15.36
C PRO A 68 -19.00 -9.56 -15.77
N LEU A 69 -18.91 -9.19 -17.05
CA LEU A 69 -17.91 -8.21 -17.50
C LEU A 69 -18.12 -6.83 -16.86
N ALA A 70 -19.37 -6.35 -16.82
CA ALA A 70 -19.71 -5.09 -16.16
C ALA A 70 -19.43 -5.14 -14.65
N ALA A 71 -19.74 -6.26 -13.99
CA ALA A 71 -19.42 -6.45 -12.57
C ALA A 71 -17.90 -6.42 -12.32
N LEU A 72 -17.10 -7.04 -13.19
CA LEU A 72 -15.64 -7.00 -13.11
C LEU A 72 -15.10 -5.58 -13.31
N VAL A 73 -15.59 -4.84 -14.31
CA VAL A 73 -15.19 -3.45 -14.56
C VAL A 73 -15.58 -2.56 -13.38
N ALA A 74 -16.77 -2.74 -12.82
CA ALA A 74 -17.23 -2.01 -11.64
C ALA A 74 -16.37 -2.32 -10.39
N ALA A 75 -16.10 -3.60 -10.12
CA ALA A 75 -15.27 -4.02 -9.00
C ALA A 75 -13.83 -3.51 -9.13
N HIS A 76 -13.25 -3.55 -10.33
CA HIS A 76 -11.91 -3.02 -10.60
C HIS A 76 -11.86 -1.49 -10.47
N GLY A 77 -12.89 -0.81 -10.97
CA GLY A 77 -13.07 0.64 -10.85
C GLY A 77 -13.18 1.10 -9.41
N LYS A 78 -14.07 0.47 -8.64
CA LYS A 78 -14.26 0.70 -7.21
C LYS A 78 -12.98 0.44 -6.42
N ARG A 79 -12.26 -0.65 -6.73
CA ARG A 79 -10.96 -0.95 -6.12
C ARG A 79 -9.97 0.19 -6.36
N THR A 80 -9.87 0.65 -7.59
CA THR A 80 -8.96 1.74 -7.96
C THR A 80 -9.33 3.04 -7.24
N GLN A 81 -10.63 3.36 -7.15
CA GLN A 81 -11.12 4.53 -6.42
C GLN A 81 -10.74 4.47 -4.93
N LEU A 82 -10.99 3.34 -4.26
CA LEU A 82 -10.63 3.16 -2.84
C LEU A 82 -9.14 3.34 -2.60
N ARG A 83 -8.30 2.81 -3.50
CA ARG A 83 -6.84 2.96 -3.44
C ARG A 83 -6.39 4.42 -3.56
N HIS A 84 -7.05 5.20 -4.41
CA HIS A 84 -6.75 6.62 -4.57
C HIS A 84 -7.23 7.44 -3.37
N GLN A 85 -8.43 7.16 -2.86
CA GLN A 85 -8.95 7.81 -1.64
C GLN A 85 -8.01 7.59 -0.45
N LEU A 86 -7.51 6.36 -0.28
CA LEU A 86 -6.54 6.04 0.76
C LEU A 86 -5.23 6.82 0.56
N SER A 87 -4.71 6.93 -0.68
CA SER A 87 -3.52 7.75 -0.94
C SER A 87 -3.73 9.24 -0.66
N ASP A 88 -4.90 9.78 -1.00
CA ASP A 88 -5.23 11.18 -0.77
C ASP A 88 -5.38 11.48 0.73
N HIS A 89 -5.99 10.57 1.50
CA HIS A 89 -6.09 10.67 2.96
C HIS A 89 -4.71 10.60 3.63
N LEU A 90 -3.85 9.69 3.19
CA LEU A 90 -2.47 9.62 3.68
C LEU A 90 -1.69 10.88 3.35
N LEU A 91 -1.80 11.38 2.12
CA LEU A 91 -1.15 12.61 1.71
C LEU A 91 -1.61 13.80 2.55
N GLN A 92 -2.91 13.93 2.79
CA GLN A 92 -3.45 15.02 3.63
C GLN A 92 -2.96 14.92 5.08
N ALA A 93 -2.85 13.71 5.63
CA ALA A 93 -2.36 13.50 6.99
C ALA A 93 -0.83 13.71 7.12
N LEU A 94 -0.06 13.34 6.10
CA LEU A 94 1.40 13.43 6.12
C LEU A 94 1.94 14.77 5.60
N ALA A 95 1.14 15.56 4.90
CA ALA A 95 1.53 16.87 4.37
C ALA A 95 2.27 17.78 5.38
N PRO A 96 1.80 17.96 6.63
CA PRO A 96 2.52 18.78 7.59
C PRO A 96 3.88 18.18 7.98
N LEU A 97 3.95 16.86 8.19
CA LEU A 97 5.18 16.15 8.58
C LEU A 97 6.23 16.11 7.45
N LEU A 98 5.78 16.09 6.20
CA LEU A 98 6.64 16.09 5.01
C LEU A 98 7.07 17.51 4.58
N GLY A 99 6.62 18.55 5.29
CA GLY A 99 6.91 19.96 4.97
C GLY A 99 6.32 20.43 3.64
N LEU A 100 5.28 19.77 3.13
CA LEU A 100 4.73 20.04 1.80
C LEU A 100 3.80 21.26 1.86
N ARG A 101 4.20 22.36 1.21
CA ARG A 101 3.37 23.56 1.06
C ARG A 101 2.21 23.40 0.09
N ALA A 102 2.34 22.47 -0.87
CA ALA A 102 1.31 22.14 -1.83
C ALA A 102 1.06 20.63 -1.80
N LEU A 103 -0.22 20.24 -1.74
CA LEU A 103 -0.65 18.85 -1.82
C LEU A 103 -0.49 18.37 -3.27
N ASP A 104 0.66 17.77 -3.58
CA ASP A 104 0.87 17.07 -4.86
C ASP A 104 0.62 15.57 -4.66
N ARG A 105 -0.31 14.98 -5.43
CA ARG A 105 -0.58 13.53 -5.42
C ARG A 105 0.66 12.68 -5.72
N ARG A 106 1.68 13.26 -6.36
CA ARG A 106 2.96 12.59 -6.63
C ARG A 106 3.84 12.48 -5.38
N ALA A 107 3.49 13.14 -4.29
CA ALA A 107 4.24 13.08 -3.05
C ALA A 107 4.04 11.75 -2.31
N VAL A 108 2.88 11.11 -2.45
CA VAL A 108 2.61 9.78 -1.88
C VAL A 108 2.28 8.80 -2.99
N THR A 109 3.14 7.80 -3.20
CA THR A 109 2.89 6.74 -4.16
C THR A 109 2.79 5.39 -3.46
N LEU A 110 1.63 4.75 -3.60
CA LEU A 110 1.36 3.42 -3.05
C LEU A 110 1.58 2.35 -4.13
N LYS A 111 2.39 1.34 -3.83
CA LYS A 111 2.76 0.25 -4.74
C LYS A 111 2.62 -1.11 -4.06
N ARG A 112 2.60 -2.15 -4.89
CA ARG A 112 2.58 -3.57 -4.48
C ARG A 112 1.50 -3.86 -3.45
N TRP A 113 0.24 -3.83 -3.87
CA TRP A 113 -0.89 -4.07 -2.96
C TRP A 113 -1.00 -5.56 -2.59
N SER A 114 -1.10 -5.88 -1.30
CA SER A 114 -1.24 -7.21 -0.72
C SER A 114 -2.52 -7.31 0.14
N ARG A 115 -2.76 -8.46 0.79
CA ARG A 115 -3.88 -8.70 1.74
C ARG A 115 -5.30 -8.50 1.15
N GLY A 116 -5.54 -9.07 -0.03
CA GLY A 116 -6.89 -9.21 -0.57
C GLY A 116 -7.49 -7.96 -1.22
N TRP A 117 -8.81 -7.82 -1.11
CA TRP A 117 -9.59 -6.73 -1.70
C TRP A 117 -10.17 -5.84 -0.58
N PRO A 118 -9.98 -4.50 -0.61
CA PRO A 118 -9.24 -3.68 -1.60
C PRO A 118 -7.70 -3.82 -1.53
N GLY A 119 -7.21 -4.42 -0.44
CA GLY A 119 -5.81 -4.70 -0.14
C GLY A 119 -5.09 -3.54 0.55
N MET A 120 -3.93 -3.83 1.14
CA MET A 120 -3.03 -2.86 1.77
C MET A 120 -1.77 -2.65 0.92
N PRO A 121 -1.18 -1.44 0.89
CA PRO A 121 0.02 -1.19 0.09
C PRO A 121 1.27 -1.78 0.76
N ALA A 122 1.92 -2.78 0.16
CA ALA A 122 3.15 -3.34 0.73
C ALA A 122 4.37 -2.41 0.59
N ARG A 123 4.31 -1.42 -0.30
CA ARG A 123 5.38 -0.43 -0.50
C ARG A 123 4.79 0.96 -0.65
N ILE A 124 5.30 1.90 0.13
CA ILE A 124 4.90 3.32 0.12
C ILE A 124 6.14 4.15 -0.20
N VAL A 125 6.03 5.05 -1.17
CA VAL A 125 7.10 6.00 -1.50
C VAL A 125 6.59 7.39 -1.20
N LEU A 126 7.23 8.05 -0.24
CA LEU A 126 6.93 9.40 0.22
C LEU A 126 7.98 10.35 -0.35
N ARG A 127 7.57 11.55 -0.77
CA ARG A 127 8.46 12.66 -1.12
C ARG A 127 8.28 13.75 -0.08
N TYR A 128 9.39 14.24 0.46
CA TYR A 128 9.41 15.33 1.42
C TYR A 128 10.00 16.59 0.80
N ALA A 129 9.74 17.74 1.42
CA ALA A 129 10.33 19.00 1.04
C ALA A 129 11.82 19.05 1.44
N PRO A 130 12.69 19.68 0.64
CA PRO A 130 14.14 19.74 0.92
C PRO A 130 14.51 20.55 2.17
N GLY A 131 13.57 21.28 2.76
CA GLY A 131 13.79 22.05 3.99
C GLY A 131 13.45 21.29 5.28
N VAL A 132 13.07 20.01 5.18
CA VAL A 132 12.85 19.12 6.33
C VAL A 132 14.21 18.55 6.75
N ASP A 133 14.44 18.49 8.06
CA ASP A 133 15.63 17.83 8.60
C ASP A 133 15.48 16.31 8.50
N ASP A 134 15.97 15.75 7.40
CA ASP A 134 15.86 14.32 7.09
C ASP A 134 16.97 13.49 7.74
N GLY A 135 17.95 14.12 8.37
CA GLY A 135 18.97 13.47 9.19
C GLY A 135 18.47 13.06 10.58
N ASP A 136 17.35 13.62 11.03
CA ASP A 136 16.76 13.31 12.32
C ASP A 136 16.04 11.95 12.31
N ALA A 137 16.48 11.06 13.22
CA ALA A 137 15.86 9.76 13.43
C ALA A 137 14.45 9.89 14.02
N GLN A 138 14.18 10.93 14.80
CA GLN A 138 12.87 11.16 15.40
C GLN A 138 11.83 11.49 14.33
N TRP A 139 12.15 12.40 13.40
CA TRP A 139 11.29 12.68 12.25
C TRP A 139 10.91 11.41 11.46
N GLN A 140 11.87 10.52 11.20
CA GLN A 140 11.61 9.25 10.50
C GLN A 140 10.63 8.37 11.29
N ALA A 141 10.85 8.23 12.60
CA ALA A 141 9.98 7.45 13.49
C ALA A 141 8.57 8.05 13.57
N GLU A 142 8.43 9.37 13.60
CA GLU A 142 7.15 10.07 13.59
C GLU A 142 6.37 9.79 12.30
N VAL A 143 7.02 9.85 11.14
CA VAL A 143 6.39 9.56 9.85
C VAL A 143 5.96 8.10 9.76
N VAL A 144 6.81 7.15 10.17
CA VAL A 144 6.47 5.72 10.23
C VAL A 144 5.28 5.47 11.18
N THR A 145 5.28 6.13 12.33
CA THR A 145 4.19 6.05 13.31
C THR A 145 2.90 6.59 12.74
N ALA A 146 2.93 7.74 12.07
CA ALA A 146 1.77 8.35 11.42
C ALA A 146 1.19 7.43 10.34
N VAL A 147 2.03 6.81 9.51
CA VAL A 147 1.61 5.85 8.48
C VAL A 147 0.99 4.60 9.11
N THR A 148 1.65 4.03 10.12
CA THR A 148 1.21 2.83 10.83
C THR A 148 -0.16 3.04 11.50
N ARG A 149 -0.35 4.18 12.18
CA ARG A 149 -1.63 4.53 12.81
C ARG A 149 -2.77 4.72 11.80
N ARG A 150 -2.48 5.24 10.61
CA ARG A 150 -3.50 5.49 9.58
C ARG A 150 -3.86 4.24 8.79
N LEU A 151 -2.90 3.36 8.55
CA LEU A 151 -3.12 2.11 7.81
C LEU A 151 -3.45 0.92 8.70
N LEU A 152 -3.36 1.10 10.02
CA LEU A 152 -3.60 0.06 11.04
C LEU A 152 -2.70 -1.17 10.86
N GLU A 153 -1.53 -0.96 10.26
CA GLU A 153 -0.60 -2.02 9.87
C GLU A 153 0.83 -1.57 10.12
N ARG A 154 1.71 -2.49 10.50
CA ARG A 154 3.10 -2.17 10.83
C ARG A 154 3.91 -1.91 9.57
N TYR A 155 4.50 -0.71 9.48
CA TYR A 155 5.42 -0.34 8.42
C TYR A 155 6.82 -0.07 8.99
N GLU A 156 7.84 -0.33 8.18
CA GLU A 156 9.23 -0.04 8.48
C GLU A 156 9.81 0.88 7.41
N ALA A 157 10.78 1.72 7.79
CA ALA A 157 11.58 2.48 6.84
C ALA A 157 12.57 1.54 6.15
N ASP A 158 12.49 1.47 4.82
CA ASP A 158 13.33 0.62 3.96
C ASP A 158 14.55 1.39 3.45
N LEU A 159 14.31 2.60 2.91
CA LEU A 159 15.34 3.43 2.31
C LEU A 159 14.98 4.90 2.42
N LEU A 160 15.96 5.71 2.84
CA LEU A 160 15.88 7.17 2.79
C LEU A 160 16.89 7.71 1.77
N ASP A 161 16.38 8.27 0.68
CA ASP A 161 17.16 8.87 -0.41
C ASP A 161 17.25 10.40 -0.19
N HIS A 162 18.22 10.88 0.60
CA HIS A 162 18.45 12.30 0.90
C HIS A 162 18.53 13.19 -0.35
N ARG A 163 19.34 12.77 -1.33
CA ARG A 163 19.54 13.50 -2.60
C ARG A 163 18.29 13.67 -3.45
N ARG A 164 17.31 12.77 -3.31
CA ARG A 164 16.07 12.77 -4.13
C ARG A 164 14.85 13.18 -3.33
N CYS A 165 15.03 13.52 -2.05
CA CYS A 165 14.00 13.81 -1.06
C CYS A 165 12.89 12.74 -1.07
N ARG A 166 13.28 11.47 -0.94
CA ARG A 166 12.36 10.32 -1.01
C ARG A 166 12.57 9.36 0.16
N MET A 167 11.50 8.99 0.82
CA MET A 167 11.50 7.92 1.83
C MET A 167 10.65 6.75 1.34
N ARG A 168 11.17 5.54 1.46
CA ARG A 168 10.46 4.30 1.12
C ARG A 168 10.12 3.57 2.41
N LEU A 169 8.84 3.24 2.55
CA LEU A 169 8.35 2.39 3.61
C LEU A 169 7.93 1.05 3.02
N ARG A 170 8.22 -0.01 3.75
CA ARG A 170 7.79 -1.38 3.44
C ARG A 170 6.83 -1.85 4.52
N LEU A 171 5.85 -2.67 4.14
CA LEU A 171 5.03 -3.39 5.10
C LEU A 171 5.97 -4.35 5.85
N ALA A 172 5.97 -4.26 7.18
CA ALA A 172 6.74 -5.17 8.01
C ALA A 172 6.27 -6.60 7.71
N ALA A 173 7.22 -7.54 7.66
CA ALA A 173 6.84 -8.94 7.69
C ALA A 173 5.95 -9.16 8.92
N PRO A 174 4.98 -10.10 8.88
CA PRO A 174 4.35 -10.53 10.12
C PRO A 174 5.50 -10.87 11.05
N VAL A 175 5.58 -10.17 12.19
CA VAL A 175 6.42 -10.61 13.28
C VAL A 175 5.92 -12.02 13.50
N ALA A 176 6.71 -13.01 13.10
CA ALA A 176 6.53 -14.33 13.65
C ALA A 176 6.48 -14.03 15.13
N GLU A 177 5.34 -14.29 15.78
CA GLU A 177 5.39 -14.50 17.20
C GLU A 177 6.51 -15.53 17.33
N GLU A 178 7.70 -15.08 17.70
CA GLU A 178 8.46 -15.80 18.68
C GLU A 178 7.42 -15.98 19.77
N VAL A 179 6.79 -17.17 19.72
CA VAL A 179 6.06 -17.73 20.83
C VAL A 179 7.11 -17.69 21.93
N GLY A 180 7.17 -16.55 22.62
CA GLY A 180 8.12 -16.31 23.67
C GLY A 180 7.90 -17.49 24.59
N ALA A 181 8.97 -18.26 24.79
CA ALA A 181 8.94 -19.49 25.55
C ALA A 181 7.99 -19.29 26.75
N PRO A 182 6.96 -20.16 26.93
CA PRO A 182 5.91 -19.95 27.91
C PRO A 182 6.52 -19.49 29.22
N ALA A 183 5.89 -18.54 29.94
CA ALA A 183 6.48 -17.95 31.14
C ALA A 183 6.96 -18.99 32.18
N ALA A 184 6.45 -20.22 32.13
CA ALA A 184 6.95 -21.38 32.86
C ALA A 184 8.39 -21.78 32.47
N GLN A 185 8.73 -21.79 31.18
CA GLN A 185 10.05 -22.10 30.64
C GLN A 185 11.08 -21.03 31.01
N LEU A 186 10.72 -19.74 30.92
CA LEU A 186 11.60 -18.65 31.39
C LEU A 186 11.81 -18.63 32.92
N ARG A 187 10.84 -19.12 33.71
CA ARG A 187 11.02 -19.32 35.16
C ARG A 187 11.86 -20.55 35.47
N ALA A 188 11.66 -21.63 34.73
CA ALA A 188 12.45 -22.85 34.88
C ALA A 188 13.91 -22.60 34.53
N GLU A 189 14.21 -21.90 33.44
CA GLU A 189 15.58 -21.53 33.06
C GLU A 189 16.28 -20.67 34.13
N ARG A 190 15.56 -19.72 34.75
CA ARG A 190 16.11 -18.94 35.88
C ARG A 190 16.35 -19.80 37.12
N ALA A 191 15.40 -20.64 37.49
CA ALA A 191 15.54 -21.52 38.66
C ALA A 191 16.68 -22.54 38.47
N ILE A 192 16.83 -23.09 37.27
CA ILE A 192 17.92 -24.02 36.93
C ILE A 192 19.26 -23.28 36.93
N GLY A 193 19.33 -22.06 36.40
CA GLY A 193 20.53 -21.22 36.46
C GLY A 193 20.95 -20.85 37.89
N GLU A 194 19.98 -20.62 38.78
CA GLU A 194 20.23 -20.37 40.21
C GLU A 194 20.71 -21.62 40.96
N LEU A 195 20.22 -22.80 40.59
CA LEU A 195 20.55 -24.07 41.27
C LEU A 195 21.89 -24.67 40.82
N ILE A 196 22.28 -24.52 39.55
CA ILE A 196 23.46 -25.19 38.97
C ILE A 196 24.66 -24.21 38.83
N GLY A 197 24.41 -22.91 38.95
CA GLY A 197 25.42 -21.87 38.83
C GLY A 197 25.76 -21.50 37.37
N PRO A 198 26.38 -20.32 37.15
CA PRO A 198 26.49 -19.66 35.84
C PRO A 198 27.39 -20.36 34.81
N THR A 199 27.95 -21.52 35.12
CA THR A 199 28.87 -22.27 34.25
C THR A 199 28.26 -23.50 33.59
N ALA A 200 26.99 -23.82 33.85
CA ALA A 200 26.33 -24.95 33.21
C ALA A 200 25.70 -24.56 31.87
N THR A 201 26.08 -25.28 30.80
CA THR A 201 25.48 -25.12 29.48
C THR A 201 24.38 -26.16 29.31
N ILE A 202 23.13 -25.71 29.18
CA ILE A 202 21.96 -26.58 29.01
C ILE A 202 21.83 -26.92 27.53
N THR A 203 22.00 -28.19 27.18
CA THR A 203 22.09 -28.62 25.77
C THR A 203 20.71 -28.82 25.12
N ARG A 204 19.67 -29.18 25.89
CA ARG A 204 18.29 -29.35 25.38
C ARG A 204 17.27 -29.44 26.52
N THR A 205 16.10 -28.83 26.35
CA THR A 205 14.94 -29.02 27.23
C THR A 205 13.70 -29.35 26.38
N GLU A 206 13.08 -30.49 26.65
CA GLU A 206 11.80 -30.90 26.04
C GLU A 206 10.76 -31.08 27.14
N PHE A 207 9.56 -30.54 26.94
CA PHE A 207 8.43 -30.73 27.83
C PHE A 207 7.65 -31.96 27.38
N ALA A 208 7.68 -33.03 28.17
CA ALA A 208 6.78 -34.17 28.01
C ALA A 208 5.87 -34.27 29.24
N ASP A 209 4.55 -34.20 29.01
CA ASP A 209 3.48 -34.53 29.96
C ASP A 209 3.67 -34.04 31.41
N GLY A 210 3.86 -32.73 31.58
CA GLY A 210 3.63 -32.05 32.85
C GLY A 210 4.73 -32.18 33.91
N ASP A 211 5.80 -32.94 33.67
CA ASP A 211 6.98 -32.99 34.54
C ASP A 211 8.30 -32.85 33.77
N LEU A 212 9.23 -32.07 34.34
CA LEU A 212 10.56 -31.83 33.77
C LEU A 212 11.49 -33.01 34.08
N VAL A 213 11.87 -33.77 33.06
CA VAL A 213 12.95 -34.78 33.14
C VAL A 213 14.22 -34.19 32.52
N LEU A 214 15.30 -34.16 33.30
CA LEU A 214 16.64 -33.80 32.81
C LEU A 214 17.29 -35.02 32.15
N VAL A 215 17.76 -34.88 30.92
CA VAL A 215 18.65 -35.85 30.22
C VAL A 215 19.95 -35.16 29.88
#